data_AF-A0A562UQR1-F1
#
_entry.id   AF-A0A562UQR1-F1
#
_cell.length_a   1.000
_cell.length_b   1.000
_cell.length_c   1.000
_cell.angle_alpha   90.00
_cell.angle_beta   90.00
_cell.angle_gamma   90.00
#
_symmetry.space_group_name_H-M   'P 1'
#
loop_
_entity.id
_entity.type
_entity.pdbx_description
1 polymer ?
#
loop_
_entity_poly.entity_id
_entity_poly.type
_entity_poly.pdbx_seq_one_letter_code
_entity_poly.pdbx_strand_id
1 'polypeptide(L)'
;MTEGFARYTRAVLGLVVAATVAFQLGRWHDAPGHGVAAQLTDASMVVGLLAAVSLIVTAAASDPRDPRFDGLRGAACLSGVVVAVTCLASEAVPAWPLPQWVLPLALTADWCLWPPRRRVTARLVAAWSAPLLLYPAIVFLLGGLGGWYPVWIRQVTASGVPVLAAVAGATAVTTGLLAVATLRRDGARRPQVGDPGMSGTADAATSVHNP
;
A
#
# COMPACT_ATOMS: atom_id res chain seq x y z
N MET A 1 9.59 20.17 -11.80
CA MET A 1 9.97 19.67 -10.45
C MET A 1 11.27 18.90 -10.58
N THR A 2 12.33 19.34 -9.92
CA THR A 2 13.69 18.76 -10.08
C THR A 2 13.83 17.45 -9.30
N GLU A 3 14.71 16.56 -9.75
CA GLU A 3 14.98 15.29 -9.05
C GLU A 3 15.48 15.51 -7.61
N GLY A 4 16.24 16.58 -7.38
CA GLY A 4 16.70 16.96 -6.04
C GLY A 4 15.56 17.23 -5.06
N PHE A 5 14.48 17.89 -5.51
CA PHE A 5 13.32 18.15 -4.66
C PHE A 5 12.61 16.85 -4.22
N ALA A 6 12.53 15.87 -5.12
CA ALA A 6 11.93 14.56 -4.82
C ALA A 6 12.73 13.78 -3.77
N ARG A 7 14.06 13.75 -3.92
CA ARG A 7 14.95 13.11 -2.94
C ARG A 7 14.83 13.76 -1.58
N TYR A 8 14.93 15.08 -1.53
CA TYR A 8 14.87 15.83 -0.29
C TYR A 8 13.54 15.59 0.44
N THR A 9 12.41 15.72 -0.27
CA THR A 9 11.09 15.53 0.34
C THR A 9 10.93 14.11 0.89
N ARG A 10 11.35 13.08 0.15
CA ARG A 10 11.28 11.69 0.64
C ARG A 10 12.20 11.41 1.81
N ALA A 11 13.40 11.99 1.80
CA ALA A 11 14.31 11.87 2.94
C ALA A 11 13.68 12.49 4.19
N VAL A 12 13.10 13.70 4.07
CA VAL A 12 12.42 14.37 5.18
C VAL A 12 11.21 13.56 5.66
N LEU A 13 10.32 13.13 4.75
CA LEU A 13 9.16 12.30 5.11
C LEU A 13 9.59 10.98 5.76
N GLY A 14 10.59 10.31 5.21
CA GLY A 14 11.13 9.06 5.74
C GLY A 14 11.73 9.23 7.14
N LEU A 15 12.48 10.31 7.37
CA LEU A 15 13.03 10.64 8.69
C LEU A 15 11.92 10.98 9.70
N VAL A 16 10.89 11.71 9.29
CA VAL A 16 9.73 12.02 10.14
C VAL A 16 8.99 10.75 10.55
N VAL A 17 8.77 9.82 9.61
CA VAL A 17 8.16 8.52 9.90
C VAL A 17 9.07 7.66 10.80
N ALA A 18 10.39 7.66 10.56
CA ALA A 18 11.34 6.94 11.41
C ALA A 18 11.37 7.50 12.85
N ALA A 19 11.42 8.82 13.00
CA ALA A 19 11.38 9.50 14.30
C ALA A 19 10.07 9.22 15.03
N THR A 20 8.96 9.18 14.30
CA THR A 20 7.64 8.78 14.78
C THR A 20 7.68 7.35 15.36
N VAL A 21 8.22 6.39 14.62
CA VAL A 21 8.34 5.00 15.09
C VAL A 21 9.25 4.92 16.32
N ALA A 22 10.40 5.60 16.30
CA ALA A 22 11.33 5.63 17.42
C ALA A 22 10.72 6.27 18.68
N PHE A 23 9.96 7.35 18.52
CA PHE A 23 9.23 8.00 19.61
C PHE A 23 8.19 7.06 20.24
N GLN A 24 7.40 6.38 19.42
CA GLN A 24 6.44 5.40 19.93
C GLN A 24 7.16 4.26 20.66
N LEU A 25 8.25 3.75 20.09
CA LEU A 25 9.05 2.69 20.71
C LEU A 25 9.55 3.11 22.10
N GLY A 26 10.13 4.31 22.20
CA GLY A 26 10.66 4.84 23.46
C GLY A 26 9.58 5.14 24.49
N ARG A 27 8.41 5.61 24.06
CA ARG A 27 7.30 5.94 24.97
C ARG A 27 6.70 4.71 25.65
N TRP A 28 6.62 3.59 24.94
CA TRP A 28 5.91 2.41 25.41
C TRP A 28 6.85 1.30 25.92
N HIS A 29 8.17 1.46 25.79
CA HIS A 29 9.14 0.41 26.14
C HIS A 29 9.10 -0.01 27.62
N ASP A 30 8.77 0.93 28.51
CA ASP A 30 8.69 0.69 29.96
C ASP A 30 7.33 0.14 30.43
N ALA A 31 6.33 0.13 29.55
CA ALA A 31 4.99 -0.32 29.95
C ALA A 31 4.99 -1.86 30.13
N PRO A 32 4.35 -2.39 31.18
CA PRO A 32 4.26 -3.83 31.40
C PRO A 32 3.69 -4.54 30.17
N GLY A 33 4.41 -5.56 29.68
CA GLY A 33 4.02 -6.32 28.48
C GLY A 33 4.35 -5.66 27.13
N HIS A 34 4.93 -4.45 27.12
CA HIS A 34 5.26 -3.69 25.90
C HIS A 34 6.76 -3.65 25.61
N GLY A 35 7.50 -4.73 25.90
CA GLY A 35 8.90 -4.82 25.53
C GLY A 35 9.11 -4.62 24.02
N VAL A 36 10.31 -4.20 23.61
CA VAL A 36 10.64 -3.87 22.20
C VAL A 36 10.21 -4.97 21.23
N ALA A 37 10.42 -6.24 21.58
CA ALA A 37 9.99 -7.38 20.75
C ALA A 37 8.47 -7.45 20.56
N ALA A 38 7.68 -7.11 21.58
CA ALA A 38 6.23 -7.07 21.49
C ALA A 38 5.75 -5.90 20.62
N GLN A 39 6.41 -4.75 20.71
CA GLN A 39 6.09 -3.59 19.88
C GLN A 39 6.47 -3.76 18.41
N LEU A 40 7.59 -4.44 18.12
CA LEU A 40 7.97 -4.81 16.74
C LEU A 40 7.02 -5.83 16.11
N THR A 41 6.09 -6.37 16.90
CA THR A 41 5.00 -7.22 16.44
C THR A 41 3.64 -6.51 16.53
N ASP A 42 3.67 -5.18 16.52
CA ASP A 42 2.52 -4.36 16.21
C ASP A 42 2.50 -4.09 14.70
N ALA A 43 1.34 -4.30 14.06
CA ALA A 43 1.18 -4.08 12.62
C ALA A 43 1.50 -2.62 12.24
N SER A 44 1.12 -1.66 13.09
CA SER A 44 1.37 -0.25 12.86
C SER A 44 2.87 0.08 12.89
N MET A 45 3.64 -0.56 13.77
CA MET A 45 5.10 -0.40 13.86
C MET A 45 5.81 -1.01 12.65
N VAL A 46 5.42 -2.23 12.26
CA VAL A 46 5.99 -2.90 11.08
C VAL A 46 5.74 -2.08 9.81
N VAL A 47 4.51 -1.59 9.64
CA VAL A 47 4.16 -0.72 8.50
C VAL A 47 4.88 0.63 8.59
N GLY A 48 5.03 1.18 9.80
CA GLY A 48 5.92 2.30 10.15
C GLY A 48 7.31 2.18 9.57
N LEU A 49 7.98 1.09 9.95
CA LEU A 49 9.34 0.78 9.51
C LEU A 49 9.41 0.56 8.00
N LEU A 50 8.46 -0.18 7.43
CA LEU A 50 8.38 -0.40 5.99
C LEU A 50 8.28 0.92 5.21
N ALA A 51 7.43 1.84 5.67
CA ALA A 51 7.25 3.16 5.09
C ALA A 51 8.53 4.02 5.20
N ALA A 52 9.13 4.09 6.39
CA ALA A 52 10.37 4.83 6.60
C ALA A 52 11.50 4.32 5.70
N VAL A 53 11.72 3.00 5.69
CA VAL A 53 12.74 2.36 4.85
C VAL A 53 12.45 2.60 3.38
N SER A 54 11.20 2.46 2.93
CA SER A 54 10.80 2.71 1.54
C SER A 54 11.16 4.14 1.10
N LEU A 55 10.80 5.14 1.91
CA LEU A 55 11.05 6.55 1.63
C LEU A 55 12.55 6.89 1.66
N ILE A 56 13.30 6.38 2.63
CA ILE A 56 14.74 6.63 2.77
C ILE A 56 15.53 5.96 1.64
N VAL A 57 15.25 4.69 1.34
CA VAL A 57 15.93 3.96 0.26
C VAL A 57 15.65 4.61 -1.09
N THR A 58 14.42 5.04 -1.34
CA THR A 58 14.06 5.73 -2.60
C THR A 58 14.63 7.14 -2.70
N ALA A 59 14.85 7.83 -1.57
CA ALA A 59 15.57 9.10 -1.54
C ALA A 59 17.06 8.93 -1.83
N ALA A 60 17.67 7.85 -1.33
CA ALA A 60 19.08 7.52 -1.53
C ALA A 60 19.39 6.91 -2.91
N ALA A 61 18.38 6.41 -3.63
CA ALA A 61 18.55 5.82 -4.95
C ALA A 61 19.16 6.78 -5.98
N SER A 62 19.95 6.24 -6.90
CA SER A 62 20.53 7.00 -8.02
C SER A 62 19.47 7.57 -8.96
N ASP A 63 18.36 6.86 -9.17
CA ASP A 63 17.12 7.38 -9.76
C ASP A 63 15.97 7.21 -8.75
N PRO A 64 15.45 8.31 -8.16
CA PRO A 64 14.32 8.27 -7.22
C PRO A 64 13.03 7.76 -7.86
N ARG A 65 12.95 7.77 -9.19
CA ARG A 65 11.79 7.30 -9.97
C ARG A 65 12.09 5.96 -10.64
N ASP A 66 13.07 5.21 -10.15
CA ASP A 66 13.36 3.87 -10.63
C ASP A 66 12.14 2.95 -10.38
N PRO A 67 11.56 2.35 -11.43
CA PRO A 67 10.42 1.44 -11.32
C PRO A 67 10.66 0.20 -10.44
N ARG A 68 11.90 -0.11 -10.07
CA ARG A 68 12.24 -1.18 -9.12
C ARG A 68 11.66 -0.90 -7.73
N PHE A 69 11.53 0.37 -7.34
CA PHE A 69 11.01 0.75 -6.03
C PHE A 69 9.48 0.95 -6.00
N ASP A 70 8.80 0.99 -7.15
CA ASP A 70 7.34 1.10 -7.22
C ASP A 70 6.66 -0.04 -6.44
N GLY A 71 7.28 -1.23 -6.44
CA GLY A 71 6.83 -2.38 -5.65
C GLY A 71 6.82 -2.10 -4.15
N LEU A 72 7.95 -1.64 -3.62
CA LEU A 72 8.13 -1.37 -2.20
C LEU A 72 7.27 -0.19 -1.73
N ARG A 73 7.27 0.91 -2.51
CA ARG A 73 6.44 2.09 -2.20
C ARG A 73 4.96 1.72 -2.17
N GLY A 74 4.51 0.91 -3.12
CA GLY A 74 3.09 0.55 -3.22
C GLY A 74 2.62 -0.39 -2.14
N ALA A 75 3.48 -1.33 -1.74
CA ALA A 75 3.24 -2.13 -0.53
C ALA A 75 3.14 -1.24 0.71
N ALA A 76 4.11 -0.34 0.93
CA ALA A 76 4.09 0.59 2.05
C ALA A 76 2.83 1.47 2.07
N CYS A 77 2.47 2.06 0.93
CA CYS A 77 1.28 2.90 0.77
C CYS A 77 -0.01 2.12 1.06
N LEU A 78 -0.16 0.93 0.46
CA LEU A 78 -1.34 0.09 0.67
C LEU A 78 -1.46 -0.33 2.13
N SER A 79 -0.36 -0.77 2.74
CA SER A 79 -0.36 -1.16 4.15
C SER A 79 -0.68 0.02 5.06
N GLY A 80 -0.16 1.21 4.76
CA GLY A 80 -0.46 2.42 5.52
C GLY A 80 -1.93 2.83 5.46
N VAL A 81 -2.56 2.72 4.29
CA VAL A 81 -4.01 2.97 4.14
C VAL A 81 -4.83 1.97 4.96
N VAL A 82 -4.51 0.69 4.89
CA VAL A 82 -5.23 -0.34 5.63
C VAL A 82 -5.10 -0.15 7.14
N VAL A 83 -3.89 0.17 7.63
CA VAL A 83 -3.68 0.52 9.04
C VAL A 83 -4.52 1.74 9.42
N ALA A 84 -4.49 2.81 8.62
CA ALA A 84 -5.26 4.02 8.91
C ALA A 84 -6.78 3.77 8.98
N VAL A 85 -7.33 3.00 8.03
CA VAL A 85 -8.75 2.62 8.02
C VAL A 85 -9.10 1.75 9.22
N THR A 86 -8.22 0.81 9.59
CA THR A 86 -8.42 -0.05 10.77
C THR A 86 -8.44 0.79 12.04
N CYS A 87 -7.48 1.70 12.21
CA CYS A 87 -7.41 2.60 13.36
C CYS A 87 -8.65 3.51 13.44
N LEU A 88 -9.16 3.98 12.31
CA LEU A 88 -10.40 4.76 12.23
C LEU A 88 -11.64 3.97 12.64
N ALA A 89 -11.70 2.68 12.28
CA ALA A 89 -12.84 1.81 12.56
C ALA A 89 -12.85 1.29 14.01
N SER A 90 -11.72 1.32 14.72
CA SER A 90 -11.64 0.87 16.09
C SER A 90 -12.00 1.97 17.09
N GLU A 91 -13.22 1.94 17.63
CA GLU A 91 -13.61 2.79 18.79
C GLU A 91 -12.81 2.46 20.07
N ALA A 92 -12.18 1.28 20.12
CA ALA A 92 -11.46 0.73 21.27
C ALA A 92 -10.07 1.35 21.52
N VAL A 93 -9.70 2.43 20.83
CA VAL A 93 -8.40 3.07 20.98
C VAL A 93 -8.55 4.47 21.57
N PRO A 94 -8.84 4.60 22.88
CA PRO A 94 -8.82 5.89 23.54
C PRO A 94 -7.38 6.42 23.54
N ALA A 95 -7.18 7.56 22.87
CA ALA A 95 -6.01 8.42 22.97
C ALA A 95 -4.64 7.73 22.80
N TRP A 96 -4.39 7.09 21.65
CA TRP A 96 -3.00 6.89 21.25
C TRP A 96 -2.38 8.26 20.92
N PRO A 97 -1.33 8.68 21.65
CA PRO A 97 -0.72 9.97 21.48
C PRO A 97 -0.10 10.01 20.09
N LEU A 98 -0.76 10.74 19.18
CA LEU A 98 -0.31 11.23 17.87
C LEU A 98 1.11 10.77 17.50
N PRO A 99 1.22 9.83 16.55
CA PRO A 99 1.41 10.22 15.14
C PRO A 99 0.88 9.21 14.09
N GLN A 100 -0.10 8.37 14.42
CA GLN A 100 -0.57 7.32 13.49
C GLN A 100 -1.09 7.87 12.14
N TRP A 101 -1.49 9.14 12.08
CA TRP A 101 -1.84 9.86 10.84
C TRP A 101 -0.65 10.28 10.00
N VAL A 102 0.54 10.42 10.60
CA VAL A 102 1.75 10.85 9.90
C VAL A 102 2.12 9.85 8.82
N LEU A 103 1.98 8.56 9.10
CA LEU A 103 2.29 7.50 8.15
C LEU A 103 1.40 7.52 6.90
N PRO A 104 0.05 7.45 6.99
CA PRO A 104 -0.80 7.50 5.82
C PRO A 104 -0.66 8.85 5.09
N LEU A 105 -0.47 9.97 5.80
CA LEU A 105 -0.25 11.27 5.17
C LEU A 105 1.07 11.32 4.39
N ALA A 106 2.18 10.86 4.98
CA ALA A 106 3.49 10.84 4.33
C ALA A 106 3.49 9.96 3.07
N LEU A 107 2.90 8.76 3.17
CA LEU A 107 2.78 7.84 2.05
C LEU A 107 1.84 8.38 0.95
N THR A 108 0.69 8.95 1.33
CA THR A 108 -0.23 9.57 0.37
C THR A 108 0.41 10.76 -0.32
N ALA A 109 1.11 11.62 0.43
CA ALA A 109 1.83 12.75 -0.13
C ALA A 109 2.92 12.30 -1.11
N ASP A 110 3.75 11.32 -0.74
CA ASP A 110 4.76 10.75 -1.64
C ASP A 110 4.14 10.16 -2.91
N TRP A 111 3.00 9.46 -2.78
CA TRP A 111 2.29 8.86 -3.90
C TRP A 111 1.68 9.90 -4.85
N CYS A 112 1.07 10.95 -4.30
CA CYS A 112 0.46 12.04 -5.07
C CYS A 112 1.51 12.90 -5.77
N LEU A 113 2.61 13.20 -5.10
CA LEU A 113 3.70 14.01 -5.66
C LEU A 113 4.52 13.22 -6.70
N TRP A 114 4.68 11.91 -6.51
CA TRP A 114 5.45 11.04 -7.39
C TRP A 114 4.73 9.72 -7.67
N PRO A 115 3.72 9.74 -8.55
CA PRO A 115 2.97 8.53 -8.89
C PRO A 115 3.88 7.47 -9.54
N PRO A 116 3.56 6.18 -9.39
CA PRO A 116 4.33 5.09 -9.99
C PRO A 116 4.35 5.24 -11.52
N ARG A 117 5.52 4.98 -12.11
CA ARG A 117 5.70 5.02 -13.58
C ARG A 117 5.19 3.73 -14.22
N ARG A 118 5.26 2.61 -13.50
CA ARG A 118 4.71 1.34 -13.95
C ARG A 118 3.20 1.32 -13.83
N ARG A 119 2.55 0.68 -14.81
CA ARG A 119 1.14 0.32 -14.66
C ARG A 119 0.99 -0.62 -13.47
N VAL A 120 0.05 -0.27 -12.60
CA VAL A 120 -0.35 -1.12 -11.48
C VAL A 120 -1.22 -2.23 -12.06
N THR A 121 -0.69 -3.45 -12.09
CA THR A 121 -1.43 -4.65 -12.55
C THR A 121 -2.07 -5.36 -11.36
N ALA A 122 -3.08 -6.19 -11.60
CA ALA A 122 -3.69 -7.01 -10.54
C ALA A 122 -2.67 -7.88 -9.80
N ARG A 123 -1.68 -8.43 -10.52
CA ARG A 123 -0.57 -9.20 -9.92
C ARG A 123 0.28 -8.35 -8.97
N LEU A 124 0.51 -7.08 -9.31
CA LEU A 124 1.26 -6.17 -8.45
C LEU A 124 0.46 -5.78 -7.21
N VAL A 125 -0.85 -5.54 -7.34
CA VAL A 125 -1.75 -5.29 -6.20
C VAL A 125 -1.79 -6.51 -5.27
N ALA A 126 -1.88 -7.72 -5.83
CA ALA A 126 -1.81 -8.96 -5.05
C ALA A 126 -0.48 -9.08 -4.29
N ALA A 127 0.64 -8.75 -4.95
CA ALA A 127 1.95 -8.73 -4.31
C ALA A 127 2.04 -7.67 -3.19
N TRP A 128 1.46 -6.48 -3.37
CA TRP A 128 1.38 -5.45 -2.32
C TRP A 128 0.49 -5.86 -1.15
N SER A 129 -0.49 -6.73 -1.38
CA SER A 129 -1.39 -7.23 -0.35
C SER A 129 -0.76 -8.38 0.45
N ALA A 130 0.29 -9.01 -0.06
CA ALA A 130 0.92 -10.16 0.60
C ALA A 130 1.35 -9.87 2.05
N PRO A 131 2.02 -8.74 2.39
CA PRO A 131 2.35 -8.42 3.77
C PRO A 131 1.13 -8.31 4.69
N LEU A 132 0.01 -7.78 4.18
CA LEU A 132 -1.23 -7.63 4.94
C LEU A 132 -1.93 -8.95 5.25
N LEU A 133 -1.69 -9.98 4.44
CA LEU A 133 -2.25 -11.33 4.63
C LEU A 133 -1.29 -12.24 5.40
N LEU A 134 0.00 -12.17 5.08
CA LEU A 134 1.04 -12.98 5.72
C LEU A 134 1.22 -12.60 7.18
N TYR A 135 1.15 -11.31 7.51
CA TYR A 135 1.38 -10.86 8.87
C TYR A 135 0.34 -11.43 9.87
N PRO A 136 -0.98 -11.30 9.65
CA PRO A 136 -1.98 -11.97 10.48
C PRO A 136 -1.77 -13.48 10.52
N ALA A 137 -1.47 -14.12 9.38
CA ALA A 137 -1.25 -15.57 9.32
C ALA A 137 -0.08 -16.02 10.21
N ILE A 138 1.05 -15.31 10.16
CA ILE A 138 2.22 -15.57 11.02
C ILE A 138 1.84 -15.38 12.49
N VAL A 139 1.15 -14.28 12.80
CA VAL A 139 0.71 -13.98 14.16
C VAL A 139 -0.23 -15.06 14.71
N PHE A 140 -1.17 -15.55 13.90
CA PHE A 140 -2.06 -16.65 14.27
C PHE A 140 -1.32 -17.97 14.46
N LEU A 141 -0.37 -18.28 13.57
CA LEU A 141 0.44 -19.48 13.66
C LEU A 141 1.27 -19.48 14.96
N LEU A 142 1.95 -18.37 15.26
CA LEU A 142 2.75 -18.23 16.48
C LEU A 142 1.87 -18.23 17.74
N GLY A 143 0.68 -17.63 17.66
CA GLY A 143 -0.32 -17.69 18.73
C GLY A 143 -0.84 -19.09 19.00
N GLY A 144 -1.22 -19.82 17.95
CA GLY A 144 -1.72 -21.18 18.07
C GLY A 144 -0.67 -22.20 18.51
N LEU A 145 0.59 -22.03 18.09
CA LEU A 145 1.68 -22.96 18.43
C LEU A 145 2.34 -22.68 19.79
N GLY A 146 2.47 -21.40 20.18
CA GLY A 146 3.27 -21.00 21.34
C GLY A 146 2.51 -20.21 22.40
N GLY A 147 1.20 -20.01 22.24
CA GLY A 147 0.41 -19.12 23.12
C GLY A 147 0.83 -17.66 23.05
N TRP A 148 1.70 -17.31 22.09
CA TRP A 148 2.24 -15.98 21.95
C TRP A 148 1.38 -15.17 20.99
N TYR A 149 0.69 -14.17 21.51
CA TYR A 149 -0.06 -13.23 20.69
C TYR A 149 0.51 -11.82 20.89
N PRO A 150 0.56 -10.99 19.84
CA PRO A 150 0.79 -9.55 19.98
C PRO A 150 -0.11 -8.94 21.05
N VAL A 151 0.38 -7.91 21.73
CA VAL A 151 -0.33 -7.25 22.84
C VAL A 151 -1.73 -6.79 22.41
N TRP A 152 -1.87 -6.25 21.21
CA TRP A 152 -3.17 -5.84 20.68
C TRP A 152 -4.14 -7.02 20.54
N ILE A 153 -3.70 -8.22 20.14
CA ILE A 153 -4.58 -9.41 20.11
C ILE A 153 -4.91 -9.89 21.53
N ARG A 154 -3.96 -9.85 22.46
CA ARG A 154 -4.20 -10.22 23.87
C ARG A 154 -5.18 -9.29 24.57
N GLN A 155 -5.11 -7.99 24.32
CA GLN A 155 -6.10 -7.04 24.83
C GLN A 155 -7.46 -7.23 24.16
N VAL A 156 -7.45 -7.63 22.88
CA VAL A 156 -8.63 -7.90 22.07
C VAL A 156 -9.31 -9.22 22.45
N THR A 157 -8.69 -10.21 23.11
CA THR A 157 -9.42 -11.43 23.56
C THR A 157 -10.59 -11.18 24.52
N ALA A 158 -10.75 -9.98 25.10
CA ALA A 158 -11.97 -9.56 25.80
C ALA A 158 -13.11 -9.08 24.87
N SER A 159 -12.82 -8.74 23.60
CA SER A 159 -13.75 -8.25 22.57
C SER A 159 -13.27 -8.61 21.15
N GLY A 160 -12.91 -9.88 20.90
CA GLY A 160 -11.95 -10.35 19.87
C GLY A 160 -12.26 -10.13 18.39
N VAL A 161 -13.53 -10.24 18.06
CA VAL A 161 -14.02 -10.46 16.69
C VAL A 161 -14.13 -9.17 15.86
N PRO A 162 -14.56 -8.01 16.41
CA PRO A 162 -14.78 -6.78 15.63
C PRO A 162 -13.50 -6.20 15.03
N VAL A 163 -12.37 -6.20 15.74
CA VAL A 163 -11.10 -5.63 15.23
C VAL A 163 -10.54 -6.49 14.09
N LEU A 164 -10.62 -7.81 14.22
CA LEU A 164 -10.18 -8.73 13.18
C LEU A 164 -11.05 -8.60 11.92
N ALA A 165 -12.37 -8.47 12.11
CA ALA A 165 -13.32 -8.19 11.03
C ALA A 165 -13.06 -6.82 10.39
N ALA A 166 -12.69 -5.80 11.16
CA ALA A 166 -12.32 -4.48 10.66
C ALA A 166 -11.04 -4.52 9.82
N VAL A 167 -9.98 -5.22 10.27
CA VAL A 167 -8.74 -5.41 9.49
C VAL A 167 -9.01 -6.17 8.20
N ALA A 168 -9.73 -7.29 8.28
CA ALA A 168 -10.08 -8.10 7.12
C ALA A 168 -10.95 -7.31 6.13
N GLY A 169 -11.95 -6.59 6.64
CA GLY A 169 -12.83 -5.72 5.86
C GLY A 169 -12.07 -4.58 5.20
N ALA A 170 -11.24 -3.85 5.94
CA ALA A 170 -10.41 -2.76 5.41
C ALA A 170 -9.46 -3.26 4.32
N THR A 171 -8.82 -4.41 4.54
CA THR A 171 -7.94 -5.05 3.54
C THR A 171 -8.72 -5.44 2.30
N ALA A 172 -9.87 -6.10 2.45
CA ALA A 172 -10.72 -6.53 1.34
C ALA A 172 -11.26 -5.34 0.52
N VAL A 173 -11.76 -4.30 1.20
CA VAL A 173 -12.30 -3.08 0.56
C VAL A 173 -11.18 -2.35 -0.18
N THR A 174 -10.04 -2.10 0.46
CA THR A 174 -8.95 -1.33 -0.16
C THR A 174 -8.37 -2.08 -1.37
N THR A 175 -8.16 -3.39 -1.23
CA THR A 175 -7.67 -4.24 -2.33
C THR A 175 -8.69 -4.33 -3.46
N GLY A 176 -9.97 -4.48 -3.13
CA GLY A 176 -11.07 -4.51 -4.09
C GLY A 176 -11.21 -3.21 -4.88
N LEU A 177 -11.13 -2.06 -4.21
CA LEU A 177 -11.15 -0.74 -4.86
C LEU A 177 -9.96 -0.55 -5.80
N LEU A 178 -8.76 -0.95 -5.38
CA LEU A 178 -7.57 -0.93 -6.24
C LEU A 178 -7.72 -1.86 -7.44
N ALA A 179 -8.23 -3.07 -7.26
CA ALA A 179 -8.48 -4.01 -8.35
C ALA A 179 -9.48 -3.42 -9.36
N VAL A 180 -10.62 -2.88 -8.91
CA VAL A 180 -11.62 -2.25 -9.79
C VAL A 180 -11.04 -1.04 -10.53
N ALA A 181 -10.27 -0.19 -9.84
CA ALA A 181 -9.64 0.99 -10.45
C ALA A 181 -8.63 0.60 -11.54
N THR A 182 -7.89 -0.50 -11.36
CA THR A 182 -6.97 -1.01 -12.38
C THR A 182 -7.70 -1.61 -13.58
N LEU A 183 -8.74 -2.43 -13.35
CA LEU A 183 -9.52 -3.06 -14.42
C LEU A 183 -10.27 -2.04 -15.30
N ARG A 184 -10.86 -0.99 -14.71
CA ARG A 184 -11.55 0.06 -15.47
C ARG A 184 -10.62 0.83 -16.40
N ARG A 185 -9.36 1.04 -16.00
CA ARG A 185 -8.35 1.74 -16.82
C ARG A 185 -7.89 0.91 -18.02
N ASP A 186 -7.85 -0.41 -17.89
CA ASP A 186 -7.49 -1.30 -18.99
C ASP A 186 -8.66 -1.49 -19.98
N GLY A 187 -9.91 -1.49 -19.49
CA GLY A 187 -11.11 -1.52 -20.33
C GLY A 187 -11.29 -0.26 -21.19
N ALA A 188 -11.04 0.93 -20.64
CA ALA A 188 -11.18 2.20 -21.36
C ALA A 188 -10.10 2.44 -22.44
N ARG A 189 -9.05 1.61 -22.49
CA ARG A 189 -7.92 1.74 -23.44
C ARG A 189 -7.88 0.67 -24.51
N ARG A 190 -8.83 -0.26 -24.57
CA ARG A 190 -8.96 -1.12 -25.75
C ARG A 190 -9.35 -0.21 -26.93
N PRO A 191 -8.49 -0.07 -27.96
CA PRO A 191 -8.92 0.59 -29.19
C PRO A 191 -10.17 -0.13 -29.66
N GLN A 192 -11.17 0.60 -30.16
CA GLN A 192 -12.17 -0.01 -31.03
C GLN A 192 -11.38 -0.67 -32.15
N VAL A 193 -11.20 -1.98 -32.03
CA VAL A 193 -10.74 -2.84 -33.12
C VAL A 193 -11.75 -2.57 -34.23
N GLY A 194 -11.24 -2.00 -35.31
CA GLY A 194 -12.01 -1.28 -36.30
C GLY A 194 -13.28 -2.01 -36.70
N ASP A 195 -14.35 -1.24 -36.87
CA ASP A 195 -15.52 -1.66 -37.61
C ASP A 195 -15.03 -2.27 -38.93
N PRO A 196 -15.22 -3.58 -39.18
CA PRO A 196 -14.95 -4.19 -40.47
C PRO A 196 -16.09 -3.79 -41.41
N GLY A 197 -16.15 -2.51 -41.76
CA GLY A 197 -17.25 -1.91 -42.49
C GLY A 197 -16.73 -0.88 -43.47
N MET A 198 -16.29 -1.36 -44.63
CA MET A 198 -16.60 -0.84 -45.98
C MET A 198 -15.56 -1.37 -46.98
N SER A 199 -15.53 -2.68 -47.14
CA SER A 199 -15.11 -3.27 -48.42
C SER A 199 -16.17 -2.90 -49.45
N GLY A 200 -15.95 -1.77 -50.13
CA GLY A 200 -16.74 -1.33 -51.28
C GLY A 200 -16.72 -2.41 -52.36
N THR A 201 -17.87 -3.07 -52.50
CA THR A 201 -18.31 -3.71 -53.72
C THR A 201 -18.70 -2.63 -54.74
N ALA A 202 -18.45 -2.92 -56.03
CA ALA A 202 -18.80 -2.16 -57.24
C ALA A 202 -17.81 -1.01 -57.59
N ASP A 203 -17.26 -0.87 -58.79
CA ASP A 203 -17.79 -1.26 -60.10
C ASP A 203 -16.70 -1.58 -61.13
N ALA A 204 -17.05 -2.53 -61.99
CA ALA A 204 -16.40 -2.82 -63.25
C ALA A 204 -16.84 -1.82 -64.32
N ALA A 205 -15.91 -1.24 -65.06
CA ALA A 205 -16.15 -0.67 -66.39
C ALA A 205 -14.80 -0.59 -67.15
N THR A 206 -14.60 -1.40 -68.21
CA THR A 206 -14.64 -0.96 -69.63
C THR A 206 -13.73 0.25 -69.89
N SER A 207 -12.84 0.34 -70.89
CA SER A 207 -12.42 -0.46 -72.04
C SER A 207 -11.49 0.46 -72.86
N VAL A 208 -10.93 -0.09 -73.95
CA VAL A 208 -10.47 0.63 -75.16
C VAL A 208 -8.96 0.96 -75.24
N HIS A 209 -8.23 0.03 -75.87
CA HIS A 209 -7.48 0.22 -77.13
C HIS A 209 -7.10 1.68 -77.50
N ASN A 210 -5.85 2.04 -77.78
CA ASN A 210 -5.07 1.80 -79.03
C ASN A 210 -4.20 3.09 -79.21
N PRO A 211 -3.26 3.18 -80.16
CA PRO A 211 -2.42 2.17 -80.81
C PRO A 211 -0.94 2.24 -80.42
#